data_AF-A0A1M5ZAV7-F1
#
_entry.id   AF-A0A1M5ZAV7-F1
#
_cell.length_a   1.000
_cell.length_b   1.000
_cell.length_c   1.000
_cell.angle_alpha   90.00
_cell.angle_beta   90.00
_cell.angle_gamma   90.00
#
_symmetry.space_group_name_H-M   'P 1'
#
loop_
_entity.id
_entity.type
_entity.pdbx_description
1 polymer ?
#
loop_
_entity_poly.entity_id
_entity_poly.type
_entity_poly.pdbx_seq_one_letter_code
_entity_poly.pdbx_strand_id
1 'polypeptide(L)'
;MPIQIRFIKSKHGKGSRMIGYLKWGDAQFEIVTGGYGKGAIPDGVYKIEKRRIAAGNKSNMESGYINPLTGKGFFIPLKPGFSTHRHGFGIHPDGNLPGTLGCLGLQGADTKKFWDKWIKTPMRLRPDTLIVSTKIEE
;
A
#
# COMPACT_ATOMS: atom_id res chain seq x y z
N MET A 1 2.38 9.86 -20.38
CA MET A 1 2.61 8.47 -19.91
C MET A 1 2.05 8.34 -18.50
N PRO A 2 1.29 7.28 -18.19
CA PRO A 2 0.81 7.03 -16.82
C PRO A 2 2.00 6.87 -15.87
N ILE A 3 1.91 7.49 -14.70
CA ILE A 3 2.95 7.40 -13.68
C ILE A 3 2.61 6.20 -12.81
N GLN A 4 3.51 5.22 -12.80
CA GLN A 4 3.26 3.92 -12.18
C GLN A 4 4.15 3.71 -10.95
N ILE A 5 3.59 3.00 -9.98
CA ILE A 5 4.33 2.38 -8.88
C ILE A 5 4.24 0.86 -9.00
N ARG A 6 5.26 0.15 -8.51
CA ARG A 6 5.34 -1.31 -8.63
C ARG A 6 5.53 -1.95 -7.28
N PHE A 7 4.62 -2.80 -6.85
CA PHE A 7 4.79 -3.64 -5.68
C PHE A 7 5.26 -5.02 -6.11
N ILE A 8 6.44 -5.42 -5.62
CA ILE A 8 7.02 -6.74 -5.87
C ILE A 8 7.02 -7.49 -4.55
N LYS A 9 6.17 -8.52 -4.44
CA LYS A 9 6.21 -9.47 -3.33
C LYS A 9 7.46 -10.32 -3.48
N SER A 10 8.29 -10.37 -2.44
CA SER A 10 9.61 -11.01 -2.48
C SER A 10 9.76 -12.19 -1.52
N LYS A 11 8.99 -12.24 -0.42
CA LYS A 11 9.08 -13.37 0.53
C LYS A 11 7.80 -13.57 1.32
N HIS A 12 7.64 -14.79 1.83
CA HIS A 12 6.62 -15.12 2.82
C HIS A 12 6.93 -14.47 4.17
N GLY A 13 5.90 -13.92 4.81
CA GLY A 13 5.91 -13.53 6.21
C GLY A 13 5.27 -14.60 7.08
N LYS A 14 5.04 -14.28 8.36
CA LYS A 14 4.31 -15.19 9.28
C LYS A 14 2.88 -15.44 8.78
N GLY A 15 2.46 -16.70 8.69
CA GLY A 15 1.13 -17.09 8.23
C GLY A 15 0.90 -16.77 6.75
N SER A 16 -0.26 -16.20 6.41
CA SER A 16 -0.60 -15.85 5.02
C SER A 16 -0.08 -14.47 4.57
N ARG A 17 0.93 -13.92 5.26
CA ARG A 17 1.50 -12.60 4.96
C ARG A 17 2.49 -12.70 3.82
N MET A 18 2.53 -11.69 2.98
CA MET A 18 3.58 -11.48 1.98
C MET A 18 4.27 -10.16 2.27
N ILE A 19 5.60 -10.19 2.21
CA ILE A 19 6.46 -9.01 2.37
C ILE A 19 7.05 -8.70 1.00
N GLY A 20 7.22 -7.42 0.72
CA GLY A 20 7.85 -6.98 -0.50
C GLY A 20 8.15 -5.50 -0.51
N TYR A 21 8.43 -4.99 -1.70
CA TYR A 21 8.86 -3.62 -1.88
C TYR A 21 8.02 -2.90 -2.93
N LEU A 22 7.50 -1.74 -2.54
CA LEU A 22 6.86 -0.78 -3.44
C LEU A 22 7.92 0.16 -4.00
N LYS A 23 8.10 0.17 -5.32
CA LYS A 23 8.99 1.06 -6.04
C LYS A 23 8.24 2.24 -6.62
N TRP A 24 8.78 3.44 -6.44
CA TRP A 24 8.29 4.69 -7.03
C TRP A 24 9.47 5.57 -7.49
N GLY A 25 9.84 5.45 -8.77
CA GLY A 25 11.12 5.96 -9.26
C GLY A 25 12.26 5.24 -8.54
N ASP A 26 13.24 5.99 -8.05
CA ASP A 26 14.38 5.45 -7.28
C ASP A 26 14.04 5.16 -5.81
N ALA A 27 12.84 5.52 -5.36
CA ALA A 27 12.40 5.26 -3.99
C ALA A 27 11.84 3.85 -3.85
N GLN A 28 12.13 3.22 -2.71
CA GLN A 28 11.62 1.91 -2.33
C GLN A 28 11.03 1.97 -0.91
N PHE A 29 9.91 1.27 -0.71
CA PHE A 29 9.19 1.22 0.57
C PHE A 29 8.83 -0.22 0.91
N GLU A 30 9.11 -0.66 2.13
CA GLU A 30 8.67 -1.96 2.62
C GLU A 30 7.15 -2.00 2.80
N ILE A 31 6.55 -3.07 2.28
CA ILE A 31 5.11 -3.34 2.35
C ILE A 31 4.88 -4.74 2.89
N VAL A 32 3.88 -4.85 3.76
CA VAL A 32 3.27 -6.12 4.16
C VAL A 32 1.84 -6.17 3.63
N THR A 33 1.43 -7.33 3.11
CA THR A 33 0.05 -7.56 2.65
C THR A 33 -0.44 -8.93 3.11
N GLY A 34 -1.76 -9.06 3.36
CA GLY A 34 -2.36 -10.29 3.87
C GLY A 34 -2.11 -10.52 5.36
N GLY A 35 -2.47 -11.69 5.88
CA GLY A 35 -2.31 -12.05 7.30
C GLY A 35 -3.59 -12.03 8.14
N TYR A 36 -4.70 -11.55 7.57
CA TYR A 36 -6.02 -11.48 8.22
C TYR A 36 -7.09 -12.32 7.51
N GLY A 37 -6.72 -13.47 6.95
CA GLY A 37 -7.68 -14.45 6.41
C GLY A 37 -8.17 -14.21 4.97
N LYS A 38 -7.92 -13.04 4.37
CA LYS A 38 -8.21 -12.79 2.93
C LYS A 38 -6.99 -12.93 2.00
N GLY A 39 -5.84 -13.31 2.56
CA GLY A 39 -4.58 -13.43 1.82
C GLY A 39 -4.00 -12.10 1.32
N ALA A 40 -2.80 -12.18 0.76
CA ALA A 40 -2.10 -11.07 0.14
C ALA A 40 -2.90 -10.40 -0.99
N ILE A 41 -2.52 -9.18 -1.37
CA ILE A 41 -3.06 -8.56 -2.58
C ILE A 41 -2.77 -9.45 -3.81
N PRO A 42 -3.76 -9.71 -4.69
CA PRO A 42 -3.53 -10.45 -5.92
C PRO A 42 -2.56 -9.73 -6.87
N ASP A 43 -1.93 -10.48 -7.77
CA ASP A 43 -1.12 -9.90 -8.85
C ASP A 43 -2.03 -9.26 -9.90
N GLY A 44 -1.51 -8.20 -10.54
CA GLY A 44 -2.23 -7.51 -11.59
C GLY A 44 -2.04 -6.00 -11.57
N VAL A 45 -2.78 -5.33 -12.44
CA VAL A 45 -2.78 -3.88 -12.59
C VAL A 45 -3.95 -3.30 -11.80
N TYR A 46 -3.67 -2.27 -11.00
CA TYR A 46 -4.63 -1.55 -10.18
C TYR A 46 -4.62 -0.07 -10.55
N LYS A 47 -5.80 0.54 -10.60
CA LYS A 47 -5.96 1.98 -10.75
C LYS A 47 -5.98 2.63 -9.37
N ILE A 48 -5.25 3.73 -9.19
CA ILE A 48 -5.34 4.59 -8.01
C ILE A 48 -6.55 5.51 -8.21
N GLU A 49 -7.62 5.28 -7.43
CA GLU A 49 -8.89 5.96 -7.65
C GLU A 49 -8.85 7.43 -7.19
N LYS A 50 -8.15 7.70 -6.08
CA LYS A 50 -8.09 9.03 -5.48
C LYS A 50 -6.64 9.43 -5.22
N ARG A 51 -6.17 10.46 -5.94
CA ARG A 51 -4.80 10.99 -5.80
C ARG A 51 -4.70 12.14 -4.80
N ARG A 52 -5.80 12.87 -4.57
CA ARG A 52 -5.92 13.90 -3.53
C ARG A 52 -6.41 13.24 -2.24
N ILE A 53 -5.47 12.88 -1.37
CA ILE A 53 -5.74 12.27 -0.08
C ILE A 53 -5.49 13.28 1.03
N ALA A 54 -6.43 13.40 1.96
CA ALA A 54 -6.24 14.16 3.20
C ALA A 54 -5.51 13.27 4.22
N ALA A 55 -4.60 13.85 5.00
CA ALA A 55 -4.06 13.16 6.16
C ALA A 55 -5.17 13.02 7.21
N GLY A 56 -5.26 11.85 7.84
CA GLY A 56 -6.04 11.63 9.04
C GLY A 56 -5.17 11.44 10.28
N ASN A 57 -5.84 11.20 11.40
CA ASN A 57 -5.26 10.97 12.72
C ASN A 57 -6.19 10.06 13.54
N LYS A 58 -5.81 9.76 14.79
CA LYS A 58 -6.59 8.87 15.67
C LYS A 58 -8.03 9.34 15.94
N SER A 59 -8.35 10.61 15.74
CA SER A 59 -9.69 11.16 15.96
C SER A 59 -10.64 10.93 14.78
N ASN A 60 -10.12 10.63 13.59
CA ASN A 60 -10.93 10.53 12.37
C ASN A 60 -10.62 9.32 11.48
N MET A 61 -9.70 8.43 11.88
CA MET A 61 -9.41 7.17 11.20
C MET A 61 -9.18 6.05 12.21
N GLU A 62 -9.55 4.82 11.83
CA GLU A 62 -9.28 3.63 12.64
C GLU A 62 -7.78 3.39 12.79
N SER A 63 -7.38 2.78 13.92
CA SER A 63 -5.98 2.59 14.30
C SER A 63 -5.15 1.83 13.26
N GLY A 64 -5.76 0.90 12.51
CA GLY A 64 -5.10 0.15 11.43
C GLY A 64 -4.64 1.02 10.25
N TYR A 65 -5.10 2.26 10.14
CA TYR A 65 -4.68 3.22 9.11
C TYR A 65 -3.77 4.32 9.65
N ILE A 66 -3.40 4.28 10.93
CA ILE A 66 -2.58 5.30 11.59
C ILE A 66 -1.15 4.78 11.76
N ASN A 67 -0.16 5.53 11.30
CA ASN A 67 1.23 5.23 11.64
C ASN A 67 1.45 5.40 13.16
N PRO A 68 1.84 4.34 13.90
CA PRO A 68 2.00 4.41 15.35
C PRO A 68 3.12 5.36 15.78
N LEU A 69 4.14 5.55 14.94
CA LEU A 69 5.29 6.41 15.23
C LEU A 69 4.98 7.91 15.07
N THR A 70 4.02 8.26 14.21
CA THR A 70 3.75 9.68 13.88
C THR A 70 2.33 10.13 14.22
N GLY A 71 1.43 9.21 14.54
CA GLY A 71 0.01 9.48 14.77
C GLY A 71 -0.77 9.92 13.52
N LYS A 72 -0.14 9.87 12.34
CA LYS A 72 -0.74 10.29 11.05
C LYS A 72 -1.23 9.08 10.27
N GLY A 73 -2.41 9.22 9.67
CA GLY A 73 -3.03 8.21 8.82
C GLY A 73 -3.30 8.70 7.41
N PHE A 74 -3.48 7.75 6.50
CA PHE A 74 -3.99 8.00 5.16
C PHE A 74 -4.47 6.68 4.55
N PHE A 75 -5.36 6.77 3.55
CA PHE A 75 -5.78 5.64 2.75
C PHE A 75 -5.86 6.05 1.28
N ILE A 76 -5.09 5.38 0.43
CA ILE A 76 -5.13 5.56 -1.03
C ILE A 76 -5.90 4.38 -1.63
N PRO A 77 -7.14 4.58 -2.10
CA PRO A 77 -7.97 3.51 -2.66
C PRO A 77 -7.44 2.99 -4.00
N LEU A 78 -7.53 1.68 -4.18
CA LEU A 78 -7.10 0.94 -5.35
C LEU A 78 -8.26 0.16 -5.96
N LYS A 79 -8.43 0.26 -7.28
CA LYS A 79 -9.40 -0.52 -8.04
C LYS A 79 -8.69 -1.57 -8.90
N PRO A 80 -9.00 -2.87 -8.75
CA PRO A 80 -8.49 -3.91 -9.65
C PRO A 80 -8.88 -3.61 -11.10
N GLY A 81 -7.92 -3.69 -12.02
CA GLY A 81 -8.16 -3.63 -13.47
C GLY A 81 -8.48 -4.99 -14.10
N PHE A 82 -8.76 -6.01 -13.28
CA PHE A 82 -9.00 -7.39 -13.66
C PHE A 82 -10.21 -7.94 -12.90
N SER A 83 -10.75 -9.08 -13.34
CA SER A 83 -11.92 -9.71 -12.71
C SER A 83 -11.56 -10.29 -11.35
N THR A 84 -12.25 -9.84 -10.29
CA THR A 84 -12.12 -10.40 -8.94
C THR A 84 -13.34 -10.05 -8.09
N HIS A 85 -13.68 -10.92 -7.14
CA HIS A 85 -14.72 -10.65 -6.14
C HIS A 85 -14.20 -9.82 -4.95
N ARG A 86 -12.88 -9.62 -4.85
CA ARG A 86 -12.26 -8.84 -3.76
C ARG A 86 -12.27 -7.35 -4.11
N HIS A 87 -12.59 -6.52 -3.12
CA HIS A 87 -12.70 -5.07 -3.25
C HIS A 87 -12.20 -4.38 -1.96
N GLY A 88 -12.13 -3.05 -1.97
CA GLY A 88 -11.68 -2.27 -0.82
C GLY A 88 -10.16 -2.27 -0.63
N PHE A 89 -9.40 -2.50 -1.70
CA PHE A 89 -7.94 -2.45 -1.64
C PHE A 89 -7.45 -1.02 -1.47
N GLY A 90 -6.32 -0.86 -0.77
CA GLY A 90 -5.67 0.44 -0.65
C GLY A 90 -4.23 0.38 -0.18
N ILE A 91 -3.56 1.52 -0.23
CA ILE A 91 -2.23 1.75 0.36
C ILE A 91 -2.43 2.60 1.61
N HIS A 92 -1.94 2.13 2.75
CA HIS A 92 -2.07 2.82 4.04
C HIS A 92 -0.94 2.46 4.99
N PRO A 93 -0.71 3.24 6.06
CA PRO A 93 0.13 2.81 7.18
C PRO A 93 -0.32 1.46 7.72
N ASP A 94 0.60 0.55 8.00
CA ASP A 94 0.30 -0.65 8.77
C ASP A 94 0.29 -0.29 10.26
N GLY A 95 -0.86 0.19 10.72
CA GLY A 95 -0.95 0.91 11.99
C GLY A 95 -1.01 0.07 13.26
N ASN A 96 -1.29 -1.22 13.12
CA ASN A 96 -1.50 -2.16 14.21
C ASN A 96 -0.56 -3.39 14.05
N LEU A 97 -1.05 -4.60 14.34
CA LEU A 97 -0.34 -5.84 14.07
C LEU A 97 -0.08 -5.95 12.55
N PRO A 98 1.12 -6.35 12.12
CA PRO A 98 1.46 -6.37 10.71
C PRO A 98 0.45 -7.15 9.86
N GLY A 99 0.13 -6.65 8.68
CA GLY A 99 -0.74 -7.31 7.73
C GLY A 99 -2.08 -6.62 7.52
N THR A 100 -2.79 -7.10 6.51
CA THR A 100 -4.02 -6.47 6.02
C THR A 100 -5.02 -7.52 5.55
N LEU A 101 -6.25 -7.10 5.27
CA LEU A 101 -7.25 -7.89 4.52
C LEU A 101 -6.96 -7.94 3.01
N GLY A 102 -5.70 -7.69 2.61
CA GLY A 102 -5.27 -7.59 1.21
C GLY A 102 -4.84 -6.20 0.76
N CYS A 103 -4.81 -5.21 1.64
CA CYS A 103 -4.22 -3.89 1.36
C CYS A 103 -2.68 -3.95 1.37
N LEU A 104 -2.04 -2.84 0.98
CA LEU A 104 -0.61 -2.63 1.08
C LEU A 104 -0.31 -1.82 2.35
N GLY A 105 0.11 -2.51 3.41
CA GLY A 105 0.49 -1.90 4.68
C GLY A 105 1.94 -1.43 4.65
N LEU A 106 2.14 -0.11 4.68
CA LEU A 106 3.47 0.51 4.81
C LEU A 106 4.02 0.35 6.22
N GLN A 107 5.29 -0.03 6.33
CA GLN A 107 5.91 -0.33 7.61
C GLN A 107 6.68 0.87 8.18
N GLY A 108 6.61 1.04 9.51
CA GLY A 108 7.48 1.91 10.30
C GLY A 108 7.85 3.27 9.66
N ALA A 109 9.15 3.48 9.45
CA ALA A 109 9.68 4.73 8.88
C ALA A 109 9.32 4.92 7.40
N ASP A 110 9.11 3.85 6.63
CA ASP A 110 8.79 3.91 5.22
C ASP A 110 7.39 4.47 4.98
N THR A 111 6.48 4.31 5.93
CA THR A 111 5.20 5.02 5.93
C THR A 111 5.36 6.52 5.85
N LYS A 112 6.28 7.10 6.65
CA LYS A 112 6.55 8.54 6.63
C LYS A 112 7.22 8.94 5.31
N LYS A 113 8.23 8.19 4.86
CA LYS A 113 8.94 8.48 3.60
C LYS A 113 7.99 8.45 2.41
N PHE A 114 7.11 7.46 2.35
CA PHE A 114 6.10 7.33 1.30
C PHE A 114 5.13 8.52 1.34
N TRP A 115 4.59 8.84 2.52
CA TRP A 115 3.65 9.95 2.66
C TRP A 115 4.28 11.29 2.28
N ASP A 116 5.50 11.56 2.74
CA ASP A 116 6.24 12.78 2.40
C ASP A 116 6.47 12.89 0.88
N LYS A 117 6.85 11.79 0.23
CA LYS A 117 6.98 11.74 -1.24
C LYS A 117 5.62 11.98 -1.92
N TRP A 118 4.55 11.39 -1.39
CA TRP A 118 3.19 11.57 -1.92
C TRP A 118 2.72 13.02 -1.90
N ILE A 119 2.82 13.68 -0.75
CA ILE A 119 2.35 15.05 -0.58
C ILE A 119 3.21 16.07 -1.35
N LYS A 120 4.53 15.86 -1.38
CA LYS A 120 5.48 16.72 -2.12
C LYS A 120 5.39 16.56 -3.63
N THR A 121 4.90 15.41 -4.11
CA THR A 121 4.71 15.20 -5.54
C THR A 121 3.51 16.01 -6.05
N PRO A 122 3.69 16.88 -7.07
CA PRO A 122 2.59 17.60 -7.69
C PRO A 122 1.50 16.64 -8.20
N MET A 123 0.23 17.04 -8.14
CA MET A 123 -0.90 16.19 -8.54
C MET A 123 -0.76 15.57 -9.93
N ARG A 124 -0.25 16.32 -10.91
CA ARG A 124 0.02 15.84 -12.28
C ARG A 124 1.10 14.77 -12.37
N LEU A 125 1.96 14.68 -11.35
CA LEU A 125 3.07 13.74 -11.25
C LEU A 125 2.81 12.59 -10.28
N ARG A 126 1.66 12.58 -9.60
CA ARG A 126 1.32 11.48 -8.69
C ARG A 126 0.96 10.23 -9.49
N PRO A 127 1.37 9.04 -9.00
CA PRO A 127 1.01 7.80 -9.63
C PRO A 127 -0.50 7.65 -9.80
N ASP A 128 -0.91 7.12 -10.95
CA ASP A 128 -2.29 6.75 -11.25
C ASP A 128 -2.49 5.22 -11.32
N THR A 129 -1.39 4.47 -11.34
CA THR A 129 -1.38 3.03 -11.56
C THR A 129 -0.44 2.35 -10.58
N LEU A 130 -0.89 1.23 -10.01
CA LEU A 130 -0.08 0.29 -9.25
C LEU A 130 -0.01 -1.03 -10.02
N ILE A 131 1.19 -1.57 -10.18
CA ILE A 131 1.40 -2.92 -10.72
C ILE A 131 1.86 -3.80 -9.57
N VAL A 132 1.14 -4.89 -9.33
CA VAL A 132 1.48 -5.90 -8.32
C VAL A 132 2.00 -7.14 -9.02
N SER A 133 3.14 -7.64 -8.56
CA SER A 133 3.76 -8.87 -9.06
C SER A 133 4.38 -9.67 -7.93
N THR A 134 4.45 -10.98 -8.11
CA THR A 134 5.17 -11.91 -7.22
C THR A 134 6.46 -12.35 -7.88
N LYS A 135 7.58 -12.23 -7.18
CA LYS A 135 8.87 -12.83 -7.53
C LYS A 135 9.39 -13.56 -6.30
N ILE A 136 8.86 -14.76 -6.08
CA ILE A 136 9.43 -15.70 -5.13
C ILE A 136 10.21 -16.65 -6.02
N GLU A 137 11.53 -16.64 -5.92
CA GLU A 137 12.33 -17.71 -6.49
C GLU A 137 12.02 -18.97 -5.65
N GLU A 138 11.64 -20.05 -6.32
CA GLU A 138 11.44 -21.37 -5.71
C GLU A 138 12.76 -21.95 -5.20
#